data_AF-A0A6B2DNL4-F1
#
_entry.id   AF-A0A6B2DNL4-F1
#
_cell.length_a   1.000
_cell.length_b   1.000
_cell.length_c   1.000
_cell.angle_alpha   90.00
_cell.angle_beta   90.00
_cell.angle_gamma   90.00
#
_symmetry.space_group_name_H-M   'P 1'
#
loop_
_entity.id
_entity.type
_entity.pdbx_description
1 polymer ?
#
loop_
_entity_poly.entity_id
_entity_poly.type
_entity_poly.pdbx_seq_one_letter_code
_entity_poly.pdbx_strand_id
1 'polypeptide(L)'
;MTTESLPRTPAELGLPDAPVEAGPADPAGHHVRAKLDREIRALLAYEPGTRSGADPEDLHQMRVALRRMRSVLKLSGGLVGDGAEPVRAELGWLGQSLGEVRDYDVLIGHLREVIADFEVRDQAAGRRLVSRFVTERAAAKRRLTQALTSARYSTLLREVSLLTRSSAEVPDQPHDLVDGLAKPHRKLAKAVRALPADPPDDDLHALRIHGKKLRYAAELAQTSAKKKRAKRIKALIKATRDFQTVLGDHQDAVIAAERMRAVVATADGEVGFVAGRIAERELARRTEA
;
A
#
# COMPACT_ATOMS: atom_id res chain seq x y z
N MET A 1 32.53 15.45 -2.83
CA MET A 1 31.27 14.70 -2.95
C MET A 1 30.14 15.70 -2.84
N THR A 2 29.55 16.10 -3.96
CA THR A 2 28.39 16.98 -4.00
C THR A 2 27.25 16.29 -3.25
N THR A 3 26.81 16.88 -2.14
CA THR A 3 25.55 16.53 -1.49
C THR A 3 24.45 16.86 -2.48
N GLU A 4 24.08 15.88 -3.31
CA GLU A 4 23.03 16.06 -4.30
C GLU A 4 21.75 16.42 -3.54
N SER A 5 21.24 17.64 -3.78
CA SER A 5 20.03 18.12 -3.12
C SER A 5 18.89 17.13 -3.34
N LEU A 6 18.08 16.93 -2.30
CA LEU A 6 16.90 16.08 -2.39
C LEU A 6 15.88 16.74 -3.32
N PRO A 7 15.49 16.11 -4.45
CA PRO A 7 14.48 16.66 -5.33
C PRO A 7 13.14 16.73 -4.60
N ARG A 8 12.52 17.92 -4.61
CA ARG A 8 11.22 18.24 -4.00
C ARG A 8 10.13 18.41 -5.04
N THR A 9 10.50 18.64 -6.30
CA THR A 9 9.57 18.97 -7.37
C THR A 9 9.74 18.03 -8.58
N PRO A 10 8.70 17.86 -9.41
CA PRO A 10 8.83 17.14 -10.68
C PRO A 10 9.91 17.71 -11.60
N ALA A 11 10.07 19.04 -11.64
CA ALA A 11 11.06 19.72 -12.48
C ALA A 11 12.50 19.36 -12.09
N GLU A 12 12.82 19.27 -10.79
CA GLU A 12 14.13 18.83 -10.31
C GLU A 12 14.44 17.36 -10.66
N LEU A 13 13.42 16.56 -10.96
CA LEU A 13 13.55 15.20 -11.46
C LEU A 13 13.64 15.12 -12.99
N GLY A 14 13.59 16.25 -13.69
CA GLY A 14 13.53 16.32 -15.16
C GLY A 14 12.22 15.79 -15.72
N LEU A 15 11.12 15.91 -14.98
CA LEU A 15 9.77 15.60 -15.48
C LEU A 15 9.17 16.85 -16.15
N PRO A 16 8.30 16.68 -17.18
CA PRO A 16 7.60 17.80 -17.79
C PRO A 16 6.67 18.52 -16.79
N ASP A 17 6.25 19.75 -17.09
CA ASP A 17 5.36 20.50 -16.19
C ASP A 17 4.03 19.77 -15.98
N ALA A 18 3.41 19.32 -17.07
CA ALA A 18 2.19 18.53 -17.05
C ALA A 18 2.50 17.02 -16.95
N PRO A 19 1.64 16.23 -16.27
CA PRO A 19 1.76 14.78 -16.27
C PRO A 19 1.68 14.20 -17.68
N VAL A 20 2.41 13.11 -17.91
CA VAL A 20 2.32 12.36 -19.17
C VAL A 20 0.93 11.73 -19.28
N GLU A 21 0.23 12.03 -20.37
CA GLU A 21 -1.07 11.44 -20.69
C GLU A 21 -0.91 10.26 -21.64
N ALA A 22 -1.79 9.26 -21.50
CA ALA A 22 -1.82 8.11 -22.39
C ALA A 22 -3.24 7.96 -22.94
N GLY A 23 -3.38 8.02 -24.26
CA GLY A 23 -4.60 7.74 -25.00
C GLY A 23 -4.82 6.23 -25.18
N PRO A 24 -6.06 5.78 -25.43
CA PRO A 24 -6.37 4.34 -25.51
C PRO A 24 -5.65 3.55 -26.61
N ALA A 25 -5.08 4.23 -27.60
CA ALA A 25 -4.36 3.63 -28.72
C ALA A 25 -2.83 3.60 -28.51
N ASP A 26 -2.33 4.18 -27.42
CA ASP A 26 -0.90 4.25 -27.17
C ASP A 26 -0.33 2.86 -26.81
N PRO A 27 0.98 2.64 -27.08
CA PRO A 27 1.65 1.41 -26.67
C PRO A 27 1.55 1.18 -25.16
N ALA A 28 1.49 -0.08 -24.74
CA ALA A 28 1.36 -0.43 -23.33
C ALA A 28 2.48 0.15 -22.45
N GLY A 29 3.71 0.25 -22.97
CA GLY A 29 4.81 0.93 -22.27
C GLY A 29 4.53 2.41 -21.99
N HIS A 30 3.82 3.11 -22.89
CA HIS A 30 3.41 4.50 -22.70
C HIS A 30 2.41 4.64 -21.53
N HIS A 31 1.44 3.74 -21.43
CA HIS A 31 0.52 3.69 -20.28
C HIS A 31 1.24 3.43 -18.95
N VAL A 32 2.26 2.57 -18.94
CA VAL A 32 3.10 2.31 -17.76
C VAL A 32 3.87 3.57 -17.36
N ARG A 33 4.53 4.24 -18.31
CA ARG A 33 5.27 5.50 -18.05
C ARG A 33 4.35 6.61 -17.53
N ALA A 34 3.20 6.82 -18.16
CA ALA A 34 2.17 7.77 -17.72
C ALA A 34 1.67 7.45 -16.30
N LYS A 35 1.52 6.16 -15.97
CA LYS A 35 1.14 5.75 -14.62
C LYS A 35 2.25 6.03 -13.60
N LEU A 36 3.51 5.71 -13.92
CA LEU A 36 4.65 6.00 -13.04
C LEU A 36 4.80 7.51 -12.78
N ASP A 37 4.70 8.34 -13.83
CA ASP A 37 4.78 9.80 -13.73
C ASP A 37 3.67 10.37 -12.82
N ARG A 38 2.42 9.91 -12.97
CA ARG A 38 1.33 10.33 -12.07
C ARG A 38 1.59 9.94 -10.61
N GLU A 39 2.06 8.72 -10.35
CA GLU A 39 2.25 8.27 -8.98
C GLU A 39 3.50 8.87 -8.33
N ILE A 40 4.59 9.16 -9.06
CA ILE A 40 5.74 9.88 -8.47
C ILE A 40 5.37 11.32 -8.13
N ARG A 41 4.56 11.99 -8.96
CA ARG A 41 4.03 13.32 -8.64
C ARG A 41 3.16 13.31 -7.39
N ALA A 42 2.27 12.32 -7.28
CA ALA A 42 1.46 12.15 -6.08
C ALA A 42 2.35 11.91 -4.84
N LEU A 43 3.36 11.05 -4.96
CA LEU A 43 4.33 10.81 -3.88
C LEU A 43 5.01 12.10 -3.44
N LEU A 44 5.51 12.92 -4.37
CA LEU A 44 6.13 14.22 -4.06
C LEU A 44 5.15 15.21 -3.42
N ALA A 45 3.90 15.25 -3.88
CA ALA A 45 2.88 16.14 -3.34
C ALA A 45 2.55 15.84 -1.87
N TYR A 46 2.50 14.56 -1.49
CA TYR A 46 2.18 14.12 -0.14
C TYR A 46 3.41 13.95 0.77
N GLU A 47 4.63 14.07 0.24
CA GLU A 47 5.86 13.93 1.03
C GLU A 47 5.99 15.01 2.13
N PRO A 48 5.77 16.32 1.89
CA PRO A 48 5.91 17.34 2.92
C PRO A 48 4.98 17.11 4.12
N GLY A 49 3.73 16.76 3.86
CA GLY A 49 2.74 16.42 4.88
C GLY A 49 3.07 15.12 5.60
N THR A 50 3.54 14.12 4.86
CA THR A 50 4.08 12.88 5.46
C THR A 50 5.25 13.17 6.38
N ARG A 51 6.15 14.10 6.04
CA ARG A 51 7.30 14.50 6.86
C ARG A 51 6.88 15.23 8.13
N SER A 52 6.03 16.25 8.02
CA SER A 52 5.55 17.02 9.18
C SER A 52 4.70 16.15 10.12
N GLY A 53 3.96 15.19 9.55
CA GLY A 53 3.01 14.38 10.30
C GLY A 53 1.75 15.15 10.70
N ALA A 54 1.44 16.24 9.98
CA ALA A 54 0.28 17.09 10.25
C ALA A 54 -1.04 16.37 9.98
N ASP A 55 -1.13 15.62 8.89
CA ASP A 55 -2.29 14.82 8.51
C ASP A 55 -1.89 13.35 8.26
N PRO A 56 -2.47 12.36 8.98
CA PRO A 56 -2.29 10.95 8.68
C PRO A 56 -2.68 10.54 7.25
N GLU A 57 -3.53 11.32 6.58
CA GLU A 57 -3.95 11.07 5.21
C GLU A 57 -2.81 11.29 4.21
N ASP A 58 -1.89 12.23 4.45
CA ASP A 58 -0.72 12.44 3.59
C ASP A 58 0.15 11.16 3.54
N LEU A 59 0.41 10.57 4.71
CA LEU A 59 1.12 9.29 4.80
C LEU A 59 0.35 8.17 4.08
N HIS A 60 -0.98 8.14 4.21
CA HIS A 60 -1.80 7.16 3.51
C HIS A 60 -1.68 7.31 1.99
N GLN A 61 -1.82 8.51 1.45
CA GLN A 61 -1.76 8.78 0.02
C GLN A 61 -0.36 8.56 -0.56
N MET A 62 0.70 8.96 0.15
CA MET A 62 2.08 8.66 -0.23
C MET A 62 2.32 7.13 -0.33
N ARG A 63 1.78 6.35 0.61
CA ARG A 63 1.82 4.87 0.56
C ARG A 63 1.03 4.30 -0.62
N VAL A 64 -0.14 4.88 -0.92
CA VAL A 64 -0.96 4.45 -2.06
C VAL A 64 -0.19 4.63 -3.36
N ALA A 65 0.43 5.80 -3.56
CA ALA A 65 1.26 6.11 -4.72
C ALA A 65 2.41 5.10 -4.89
N LEU A 66 3.18 4.89 -3.83
CA LEU A 66 4.28 3.92 -3.82
C LEU A 66 3.82 2.49 -4.13
N ARG A 67 2.71 2.03 -3.53
CA ARG A 67 2.17 0.69 -3.80
C ARG A 67 1.70 0.53 -5.23
N ARG A 68 1.11 1.56 -5.83
CA ARG A 68 0.70 1.56 -7.23
C ARG A 68 1.91 1.47 -8.15
N MET A 69 2.97 2.24 -7.91
CA MET A 69 4.23 2.12 -8.66
C MET A 69 4.82 0.70 -8.58
N ARG A 70 4.95 0.15 -7.36
CA ARG A 70 5.46 -1.23 -7.16
C ARG A 70 4.63 -2.27 -7.91
N SER A 71 3.31 -2.10 -7.92
CA SER A 71 2.39 -3.05 -8.55
C SER A 71 2.47 -2.96 -10.07
N VAL A 72 2.57 -1.75 -10.62
CA VAL A 72 2.74 -1.52 -12.06
C VAL A 72 4.07 -2.08 -12.54
N LEU A 73 5.19 -1.82 -11.85
CA LEU A 73 6.50 -2.39 -12.20
C LEU A 73 6.51 -3.93 -12.08
N LYS A 74 5.81 -4.49 -11.09
CA LYS A 74 5.71 -5.95 -10.94
C LYS A 74 4.95 -6.60 -12.10
N LEU A 75 3.92 -5.95 -12.61
CA LEU A 75 3.05 -6.51 -13.65
C LEU A 75 3.58 -6.25 -15.05
N SER A 76 4.22 -5.10 -15.25
CA SER A 76 4.51 -4.54 -16.57
C SER A 76 5.89 -3.86 -16.64
N GLY A 77 6.79 -4.13 -15.69
CA GLY A 77 8.12 -3.54 -15.63
C GLY A 77 9.00 -3.83 -16.85
N GLY A 78 8.82 -5.00 -17.46
CA GLY A 78 9.51 -5.35 -18.72
C GLY A 78 9.16 -4.43 -19.90
N LEU A 79 8.10 -3.61 -19.80
CA LEU A 79 7.74 -2.62 -20.82
C LEU A 79 8.48 -1.27 -20.67
N VAL A 80 9.26 -1.08 -19.60
CA VAL A 80 10.01 0.17 -19.34
C VAL A 80 11.52 -0.06 -19.15
N GLY A 81 11.99 -1.28 -19.40
CA GLY A 81 13.40 -1.68 -19.39
C GLY A 81 13.86 -2.36 -18.10
N ASP A 82 15.10 -2.86 -18.11
CA ASP A 82 15.67 -3.72 -17.06
C ASP A 82 15.84 -3.01 -15.70
N GLY A 83 15.85 -1.67 -15.69
CA GLY A 83 15.86 -0.87 -14.46
C GLY A 83 14.59 -1.00 -13.61
N ALA A 84 13.52 -1.61 -14.12
CA ALA A 84 12.24 -1.73 -13.42
C ALA A 84 12.32 -2.57 -12.13
N GLU A 85 13.07 -3.67 -12.12
CA GLU A 85 13.13 -4.56 -10.96
C GLU A 85 13.96 -3.97 -9.80
N PRO A 86 15.16 -3.41 -10.03
CA PRO A 86 15.89 -2.66 -9.00
C PRO A 86 15.03 -1.54 -8.37
N VAL A 87 14.38 -0.72 -9.19
CA VAL A 87 13.48 0.35 -8.70
C VAL A 87 12.32 -0.21 -7.89
N ARG A 88 11.72 -1.32 -8.33
CA ARG A 88 10.64 -1.98 -7.59
C ARG A 88 11.11 -2.47 -6.21
N ALA A 89 12.34 -2.95 -6.10
CA ALA A 89 12.93 -3.37 -4.84
C ALA A 89 13.17 -2.18 -3.90
N GLU A 90 13.67 -1.06 -4.41
CA GLU A 90 13.90 0.18 -3.66
C GLU A 90 12.60 0.85 -3.21
N LEU A 91 11.57 0.88 -4.05
CA LEU A 91 10.21 1.22 -3.60
C LEU A 91 9.75 0.28 -2.48
N GLY A 92 10.22 -0.96 -2.47
CA GLY A 92 9.94 -1.92 -1.41
C GLY A 92 10.52 -1.55 -0.07
N TRP A 93 11.79 -1.15 -0.06
CA TRP A 93 12.46 -0.60 1.11
C TRP A 93 11.70 0.62 1.66
N LEU A 94 11.39 1.62 0.84
CA LEU A 94 10.66 2.80 1.31
C LEU A 94 9.24 2.45 1.80
N GLY A 95 8.59 1.50 1.13
CA GLY A 95 7.26 1.02 1.50
C GLY A 95 7.19 0.35 2.87
N GLN A 96 8.29 -0.28 3.33
CA GLN A 96 8.40 -0.83 4.68
C GLN A 96 8.41 0.28 5.72
N SER A 97 9.27 1.30 5.55
CA SER A 97 9.37 2.45 6.47
C SER A 97 8.05 3.22 6.59
N LEU A 98 7.37 3.47 5.47
CA LEU A 98 6.04 4.10 5.49
C LEU A 98 5.00 3.18 6.15
N GLY A 99 5.14 1.87 5.96
CA GLY A 99 4.20 0.87 6.48
C GLY A 99 4.19 0.81 7.97
N GLU A 100 5.37 0.76 8.56
CA GLU A 100 5.51 0.69 10.00
C GLU A 100 4.77 1.83 10.71
N VAL A 101 4.90 3.08 10.24
CA VAL A 101 4.19 4.22 10.83
C VAL A 101 2.68 4.10 10.66
N ARG A 102 2.21 3.72 9.46
CA ARG A 102 0.77 3.60 9.17
C ARG A 102 0.12 2.48 9.95
N ASP A 103 0.84 1.37 10.17
CA ASP A 103 0.31 0.24 10.92
C ASP A 103 0.08 0.63 12.38
N TYR A 104 0.96 1.46 12.96
CA TYR A 104 0.71 2.06 14.28
C TYR A 104 -0.43 3.09 14.26
N ASP A 105 -0.56 3.93 13.22
CA ASP A 105 -1.69 4.88 13.12
C ASP A 105 -3.04 4.15 13.19
N VAL A 106 -3.18 3.09 12.40
CA VAL A 106 -4.40 2.28 12.34
C VAL A 106 -4.63 1.60 13.69
N LEU A 107 -3.61 0.95 14.25
CA LEU A 107 -3.73 0.28 15.55
C LEU A 107 -4.12 1.26 16.67
N ILE A 108 -3.46 2.42 16.77
CA ILE A 108 -3.72 3.39 17.82
C ILE A 108 -5.14 3.96 17.69
N GLY A 109 -5.59 4.27 16.47
CA GLY A 109 -6.96 4.73 16.22
C GLY A 109 -7.97 3.69 16.68
N HIS A 110 -7.80 2.45 16.23
CA HIS A 110 -8.66 1.33 16.59
C HIS A 110 -8.70 1.06 18.10
N LEU A 111 -7.53 1.03 18.76
CA LEU A 111 -7.46 0.81 20.22
C LEU A 111 -8.19 1.91 20.99
N ARG A 112 -8.07 3.18 20.56
CA ARG A 112 -8.78 4.29 21.21
C ARG A 112 -10.29 4.12 21.13
N GLU A 113 -10.81 3.70 19.97
CA GLU A 113 -12.22 3.42 19.77
C GLU A 113 -12.68 2.27 20.67
N VAL A 114 -11.97 1.13 20.66
CA VAL A 114 -12.31 -0.03 21.50
C VAL A 114 -12.28 0.29 22.99
N ILE A 115 -11.28 1.04 23.45
CA ILE A 115 -11.12 1.41 24.87
C ILE A 115 -12.20 2.40 25.31
N ALA A 116 -12.71 3.24 24.42
CA ALA A 116 -13.78 4.18 24.76
C ALA A 116 -15.08 3.47 25.21
N ASP A 117 -15.30 2.24 24.74
CA ASP A 117 -16.43 1.40 25.13
C ASP A 117 -16.25 0.69 26.48
N PHE A 118 -15.04 0.73 27.07
CA PHE A 118 -14.76 0.03 28.32
C PHE A 118 -15.22 0.83 29.54
N GLU A 119 -15.44 0.12 30.64
CA GLU A 119 -15.73 0.73 31.94
C GLU A 119 -14.62 1.72 32.35
N VAL A 120 -15.00 2.82 33.01
CA VAL A 120 -14.08 3.91 33.39
C VAL A 120 -12.84 3.40 34.13
N ARG A 121 -12.98 2.37 34.99
CA ARG A 121 -11.87 1.75 35.72
C ARG A 121 -10.81 1.12 34.81
N ASP A 122 -11.20 0.57 33.67
CA ASP A 122 -10.31 -0.11 32.72
C ASP A 122 -9.69 0.86 31.71
N GLN A 123 -10.33 2.01 31.47
CA GLN A 123 -9.85 3.01 30.53
C GLN A 123 -8.47 3.57 30.88
N ALA A 124 -8.14 3.67 32.18
CA ALA A 124 -6.83 4.14 32.62
C ALA A 124 -5.70 3.21 32.13
N ALA A 125 -5.86 1.90 32.31
CA ALA A 125 -4.92 0.90 31.80
C ALA A 125 -4.91 0.87 30.26
N GLY A 126 -6.06 1.03 29.61
CA GLY A 126 -6.14 1.20 28.14
C GLY A 126 -5.35 2.41 27.63
N ARG A 127 -5.39 3.55 28.31
CA ARG A 127 -4.58 4.72 27.93
C ARG A 127 -3.07 4.47 28.09
N ARG A 128 -2.65 3.68 29.08
CA ARG A 128 -1.24 3.24 29.21
C ARG A 128 -0.83 2.34 28.05
N LEU A 129 -1.70 1.39 27.67
CA LEU A 129 -1.51 0.54 26.50
C LEU A 129 -1.33 1.36 25.21
N VAL A 130 -2.21 2.33 24.97
CA VAL A 130 -2.10 3.23 23.80
C VAL A 130 -0.80 4.03 23.84
N SER A 131 -0.40 4.54 25.01
CA SER A 131 0.84 5.31 25.18
C SER A 131 2.10 4.52 24.80
N ARG A 132 2.11 3.20 25.05
CA ARG A 132 3.19 2.31 24.58
C ARG A 132 3.30 2.36 23.05
N PHE A 133 2.20 2.14 22.33
CA PHE A 133 2.20 2.15 20.86
C PHE A 133 2.46 3.55 20.27
N VAL A 134 2.03 4.63 20.93
CA VAL A 134 2.39 6.01 20.54
C VAL A 134 3.92 6.20 20.58
N THR A 135 4.59 5.63 21.58
CA THR A 135 6.05 5.69 21.70
C THR A 135 6.75 4.90 20.58
N GLU A 136 6.26 3.70 20.28
CA GLU A 136 6.76 2.86 19.18
C GLU A 136 6.55 3.53 17.81
N ARG A 137 5.36 4.13 17.59
CA ARG A 137 5.05 4.95 16.42
C ARG A 137 6.03 6.10 16.27
N ALA A 138 6.35 6.81 17.36
CA ALA A 138 7.31 7.91 17.32
C ALA A 138 8.71 7.43 16.89
N ALA A 139 9.13 6.24 17.31
CA ALA A 139 10.38 5.63 16.85
C ALA A 139 10.33 5.25 15.36
N ALA A 140 9.24 4.65 14.88
CA ALA A 140 9.02 4.37 13.46
C ALA A 140 9.04 5.66 12.62
N LYS A 141 8.43 6.72 13.14
CA LYS A 141 8.39 8.03 12.50
C LYS A 141 9.80 8.64 12.35
N ARG A 142 10.67 8.50 13.36
CA ARG A 142 12.08 8.92 13.26
C ARG A 142 12.83 8.14 12.17
N ARG A 143 12.64 6.82 12.08
CA ARG A 143 13.22 5.99 11.01
C ARG A 143 12.73 6.41 9.63
N LEU A 144 11.42 6.67 9.49
CA LEU A 144 10.84 7.17 8.24
C LEU A 144 11.45 8.53 7.85
N THR A 145 11.58 9.46 8.80
CA THR A 145 12.22 10.77 8.53
C THR A 145 13.65 10.59 8.04
N GLN A 146 14.44 9.72 8.67
CA GLN A 146 15.81 9.40 8.23
C GLN A 146 15.84 8.80 6.83
N ALA A 147 14.94 7.86 6.52
CA ALA A 147 14.82 7.26 5.20
C ALA A 147 14.52 8.33 4.14
N LEU A 148 13.56 9.21 4.41
CA LEU A 148 13.20 10.30 3.50
C LEU A 148 14.32 11.35 3.37
N THR A 149 15.21 11.55 4.34
CA THR A 149 16.37 12.47 4.20
C THR A 149 17.60 11.82 3.56
N SER A 150 17.56 10.52 3.26
CA SER A 150 18.72 9.78 2.79
C SER A 150 19.03 10.01 1.31
N ALA A 151 20.31 9.89 0.95
CA ALA A 151 20.73 9.84 -0.45
C ALA A 151 20.03 8.70 -1.21
N ARG A 152 19.79 7.57 -0.55
CA ARG A 152 19.05 6.42 -1.11
C ARG A 152 17.66 6.80 -1.60
N TYR A 153 16.92 7.62 -0.85
CA TYR A 153 15.61 8.12 -1.28
C TYR A 153 15.73 9.07 -2.48
N SER A 154 16.72 9.95 -2.47
CA SER A 154 17.01 10.85 -3.60
C SER A 154 17.32 10.07 -4.89
N THR A 155 18.17 9.05 -4.80
CA THR A 155 18.48 8.12 -5.91
C THR A 155 17.23 7.41 -6.41
N LEU A 156 16.40 6.86 -5.50
CA LEU A 156 15.15 6.21 -5.87
C LEU A 156 14.23 7.12 -6.69
N LEU A 157 14.05 8.39 -6.28
CA LEU A 157 13.21 9.33 -7.03
C LEU A 157 13.74 9.57 -8.45
N ARG A 158 15.06 9.67 -8.62
CA ARG A 158 15.69 9.83 -9.94
C ARG A 158 15.56 8.58 -10.80
N GLU A 159 15.75 7.40 -10.22
CA GLU A 159 15.61 6.14 -10.97
C GLU A 159 14.16 5.92 -11.43
N VAL A 160 13.17 6.24 -10.58
CA VAL A 160 11.77 6.23 -11.01
C VAL A 160 11.55 7.23 -12.15
N SER A 161 12.09 8.46 -12.05
CA SER A 161 11.95 9.47 -13.11
C SER A 161 12.58 9.03 -14.43
N LEU A 162 13.72 8.32 -14.39
CA LEU A 162 14.33 7.73 -15.58
C LEU A 162 13.42 6.70 -16.24
N LEU A 163 12.74 5.84 -15.47
CA LEU A 163 11.76 4.90 -16.02
C LEU A 163 10.59 5.61 -16.71
N THR A 164 10.15 6.78 -16.21
CA THR A 164 9.07 7.56 -16.87
C THR A 164 9.47 8.11 -18.23
N ARG A 165 10.77 8.27 -18.49
CA ARG A 165 11.33 8.79 -19.75
C ARG A 165 11.96 7.70 -20.62
N SER A 166 11.94 6.45 -20.17
CA SER A 166 12.59 5.34 -20.86
C SER A 166 12.05 5.17 -22.28
N SER A 167 12.97 5.23 -23.25
CA SER A 167 12.74 4.89 -24.66
C SER A 167 12.96 3.40 -24.95
N ALA A 168 13.07 2.55 -23.92
CA ALA A 168 13.25 1.11 -24.09
C ALA A 168 12.29 0.57 -25.15
N GLU A 169 12.83 -0.21 -26.09
CA GLU A 169 12.04 -0.82 -27.17
C GLU A 169 10.88 -1.58 -26.55
N VAL A 170 9.66 -1.13 -26.85
CA VAL A 170 8.45 -1.86 -26.50
C VAL A 170 8.53 -3.17 -27.30
N PRO A 171 8.38 -4.34 -26.66
CA PRO A 171 8.32 -5.60 -27.40
C PRO A 171 7.33 -5.47 -28.56
N ASP A 172 7.73 -5.93 -29.75
CA ASP A 172 7.00 -5.78 -31.03
C ASP A 172 5.57 -6.36 -30.99
N GLN A 173 5.26 -7.16 -29.97
CA GLN A 173 3.91 -7.64 -29.71
C GLN A 173 3.08 -6.59 -28.95
N PRO A 174 1.90 -6.19 -29.45
CA PRO A 174 1.00 -5.32 -28.70
C PRO A 174 0.58 -6.02 -27.41
N HIS A 175 1.19 -5.61 -26.30
CA HIS A 175 0.80 -6.10 -24.97
C HIS A 175 -0.57 -5.51 -24.62
N ASP A 176 -1.66 -6.20 -24.96
CA ASP A 176 -3.00 -5.77 -24.57
C ASP A 176 -3.14 -5.86 -23.04
N LEU A 177 -3.12 -4.70 -22.37
CA LEU A 177 -3.29 -4.58 -20.91
C LEU A 177 -4.63 -5.16 -20.44
N VAL A 178 -5.67 -5.12 -21.28
CA VAL A 178 -6.99 -5.66 -20.98
C VAL A 178 -6.96 -7.19 -21.00
N ASP A 179 -6.31 -7.79 -21.99
CA ASP A 179 -6.15 -9.25 -22.04
C ASP A 179 -5.21 -9.75 -20.93
N GLY A 180 -4.27 -8.90 -20.51
CA GLY A 180 -3.44 -9.09 -19.31
C GLY A 180 -4.22 -9.30 -18.01
N LEU A 181 -5.51 -8.95 -17.95
CA LEU A 181 -6.39 -9.20 -16.79
C LEU A 181 -6.78 -10.67 -16.63
N ALA A 182 -6.74 -11.48 -17.69
CA ALA A 182 -7.24 -12.85 -17.67
C ALA A 182 -6.46 -13.73 -16.67
N LYS A 183 -5.13 -13.60 -16.63
CA LYS A 183 -4.25 -14.37 -15.74
C LYS A 183 -4.48 -14.05 -14.25
N PRO A 184 -4.39 -12.78 -13.79
CA PRO A 184 -4.66 -12.45 -12.39
C PRO A 184 -6.10 -12.75 -11.98
N HIS A 185 -7.08 -12.55 -12.88
CA HIS A 185 -8.47 -12.93 -12.62
C HIS A 185 -8.63 -14.44 -12.41
N ARG A 186 -8.07 -15.26 -13.32
CA ARG A 186 -8.10 -16.72 -13.20
C ARG A 186 -7.42 -17.22 -11.92
N LYS A 187 -6.29 -16.61 -11.54
CA LYS A 187 -5.59 -16.93 -10.28
C LYS A 187 -6.47 -16.64 -9.06
N LEU A 188 -7.09 -15.47 -9.00
CA LEU A 188 -8.03 -15.13 -7.92
C LEU A 188 -9.20 -16.11 -7.88
N ALA A 189 -9.86 -16.34 -9.02
CA ALA A 189 -11.01 -17.24 -9.09
C ALA A 189 -10.65 -18.69 -8.73
N LYS A 190 -9.45 -19.17 -9.09
CA LYS A 190 -8.95 -20.48 -8.69
C LYS A 190 -8.71 -20.54 -7.17
N ALA A 191 -8.09 -19.51 -6.60
CA ALA A 191 -7.85 -19.43 -5.17
C ALA A 191 -9.16 -19.42 -4.38
N VAL A 192 -10.15 -18.61 -4.78
CA VAL A 192 -11.50 -18.59 -4.16
C VAL A 192 -12.13 -19.99 -4.18
N ARG A 193 -12.09 -20.69 -5.33
CA ARG A 193 -12.67 -22.05 -5.44
C ARG A 193 -11.94 -23.11 -4.62
N ALA A 194 -10.70 -22.87 -4.23
CA ALA A 194 -9.90 -23.82 -3.46
C ALA A 194 -10.07 -23.63 -1.95
N LEU A 195 -10.76 -22.57 -1.51
CA LEU A 195 -10.98 -22.33 -0.08
C LEU A 195 -11.93 -23.38 0.50
N PRO A 196 -11.64 -23.92 1.69
CA PRO A 196 -12.61 -24.69 2.45
C PRO A 196 -13.70 -23.78 3.02
N ALA A 197 -14.72 -24.37 3.65
CA ALA A 197 -15.81 -23.62 4.27
C ALA A 197 -15.35 -22.71 5.42
N ASP A 198 -14.31 -23.14 6.15
CA ASP A 198 -13.63 -22.37 7.20
C ASP A 198 -12.15 -22.19 6.80
N PRO A 199 -11.83 -21.16 5.99
CA PRO A 199 -10.49 -20.97 5.45
C PRO A 199 -9.50 -20.47 6.51
N PRO A 200 -8.27 -21.03 6.56
CA PRO A 200 -7.21 -20.50 7.41
C PRO A 200 -6.88 -19.03 7.11
N ASP A 201 -6.49 -18.27 8.14
CA ASP A 201 -6.12 -16.85 8.04
C ASP A 201 -5.05 -16.60 6.94
N ASP A 202 -4.09 -17.52 6.78
CA ASP A 202 -3.04 -17.45 5.75
C ASP A 202 -3.60 -17.57 4.31
N ASP A 203 -4.63 -18.39 4.10
CA ASP A 203 -5.28 -18.54 2.79
C ASP A 203 -6.07 -17.27 2.44
N LEU A 204 -6.77 -16.68 3.42
CA LEU A 204 -7.45 -15.39 3.28
C LEU A 204 -6.46 -14.26 3.00
N HIS A 205 -5.30 -14.26 3.66
CA HIS A 205 -4.22 -13.32 3.39
C HIS A 205 -3.70 -13.45 1.95
N ALA A 206 -3.42 -14.67 1.50
CA ALA A 206 -2.96 -14.94 0.14
C ALA A 206 -4.01 -14.48 -0.89
N LEU A 207 -5.29 -14.69 -0.60
CA LEU A 207 -6.40 -14.26 -1.43
C LEU A 207 -6.50 -12.74 -1.53
N ARG A 208 -6.32 -12.00 -0.42
CA ARG A 208 -6.23 -10.53 -0.39
C ARG A 208 -5.08 -10.03 -1.27
N ILE A 209 -3.94 -10.72 -1.29
CA ILE A 209 -2.82 -10.40 -2.19
C ILE A 209 -3.23 -10.58 -3.66
N HIS A 210 -3.94 -11.67 -4.01
CA HIS A 210 -4.45 -11.90 -5.35
C HIS A 210 -5.45 -10.81 -5.78
N GLY A 211 -6.38 -10.44 -4.90
CA GLY A 211 -7.31 -9.34 -5.11
C GLY A 211 -6.59 -8.02 -5.39
N LYS A 212 -5.56 -7.68 -4.60
CA LYS A 212 -4.74 -6.47 -4.79
C LYS A 212 -4.08 -6.45 -6.16
N LYS A 213 -3.47 -7.56 -6.57
CA LYS A 213 -2.83 -7.70 -7.89
C LYS A 213 -3.84 -7.49 -9.02
N LEU A 214 -5.02 -8.11 -8.94
CA LEU A 214 -6.06 -7.94 -9.95
C LEU A 214 -6.56 -6.50 -10.03
N ARG A 215 -6.81 -5.86 -8.88
CA ARG A 215 -7.26 -4.47 -8.84
C ARG A 215 -6.26 -3.53 -9.51
N TYR A 216 -4.97 -3.67 -9.22
CA TYR A 216 -3.95 -2.80 -9.83
C TYR A 216 -3.76 -3.05 -11.32
N ALA A 217 -3.83 -4.31 -11.76
CA ALA A 217 -3.85 -4.63 -13.19
C ALA A 217 -5.06 -3.98 -13.88
N ALA A 218 -6.24 -4.04 -13.25
CA ALA A 218 -7.47 -3.44 -13.74
C ALA A 218 -7.40 -1.90 -13.79
N GLU A 219 -6.82 -1.25 -12.78
CA GLU A 219 -6.59 0.20 -12.76
C GLU A 219 -5.69 0.65 -13.93
N LEU A 220 -4.67 -0.14 -14.27
CA LEU A 220 -3.81 0.14 -15.44
C LEU A 220 -4.56 -0.12 -16.76
N ALA A 221 -5.18 -1.29 -16.91
CA ALA A 221 -5.91 -1.70 -18.11
C ALA A 221 -7.11 -0.80 -18.42
N GLN A 222 -7.71 -0.15 -17.41
CA GLN A 222 -8.78 0.82 -17.63
C GLN A 222 -8.33 1.98 -18.54
N THR A 223 -7.05 2.37 -18.48
CA THR A 223 -6.52 3.50 -19.25
C THR A 223 -6.40 3.22 -20.74
N SER A 224 -6.23 1.96 -21.14
CA SER A 224 -6.17 1.55 -22.55
C SER A 224 -7.50 1.00 -23.09
N ALA A 225 -8.51 0.85 -22.22
CA ALA A 225 -9.75 0.18 -22.60
C ALA A 225 -10.73 1.07 -23.37
N LYS A 226 -11.28 0.54 -24.47
CA LYS A 226 -12.42 1.15 -25.17
C LYS A 226 -13.62 1.33 -24.24
N LYS A 227 -14.46 2.36 -24.47
CA LYS A 227 -15.58 2.81 -23.60
C LYS A 227 -16.40 1.68 -22.96
N LYS A 228 -16.86 0.69 -23.75
CA LYS A 228 -17.65 -0.46 -23.24
C LYS A 228 -16.85 -1.36 -22.29
N ARG A 229 -15.59 -1.66 -22.62
CA ARG A 229 -14.70 -2.46 -21.77
C ARG A 229 -14.28 -1.68 -20.52
N ALA A 230 -14.01 -0.38 -20.63
CA ALA A 230 -13.67 0.48 -19.50
C ALA A 230 -14.76 0.48 -18.40
N LYS A 231 -16.05 0.47 -18.78
CA LYS A 231 -17.17 0.34 -17.82
C LYS A 231 -17.12 -1.00 -17.05
N ARG A 232 -16.84 -2.11 -17.74
CA ARG A 232 -16.70 -3.44 -17.11
C ARG A 232 -15.49 -3.50 -16.18
N ILE A 233 -14.35 -2.94 -16.60
CA ILE A 233 -13.15 -2.85 -15.76
C ILE A 233 -13.40 -1.99 -14.53
N LYS A 234 -14.16 -0.88 -14.66
CA LYS A 234 -14.56 -0.06 -13.51
C LYS A 234 -15.38 -0.87 -12.48
N ALA A 235 -16.31 -1.69 -12.95
CA ALA A 235 -17.08 -2.59 -12.08
C ALA A 235 -16.18 -3.64 -11.41
N LEU A 236 -15.20 -4.20 -12.12
CA LEU A 236 -14.21 -5.12 -11.54
C LEU A 236 -13.35 -4.44 -10.47
N ILE A 237 -12.90 -3.20 -10.71
CA ILE A 237 -12.17 -2.41 -9.71
C ILE A 237 -13.04 -2.20 -8.47
N LYS A 238 -14.34 -1.91 -8.63
CA LYS A 238 -15.25 -1.77 -7.49
C LYS A 238 -15.39 -3.09 -6.73
N ALA A 239 -15.72 -4.18 -7.41
CA ALA A 239 -15.89 -5.49 -6.78
C ALA A 239 -14.63 -5.94 -6.03
N THR A 240 -13.44 -5.71 -6.60
CA THR A 240 -12.16 -6.03 -5.93
C THR A 240 -11.83 -5.10 -4.77
N ARG A 241 -12.40 -3.89 -4.69
CA ARG A 241 -12.32 -3.02 -3.50
C ARG A 241 -13.21 -3.56 -2.41
N ASP A 242 -14.48 -3.81 -2.71
CA ASP A 242 -15.45 -4.34 -1.74
C ASP A 242 -14.93 -5.65 -1.12
N PHE A 243 -14.43 -6.56 -1.98
CA PHE A 243 -13.76 -7.80 -1.57
C PHE A 243 -12.51 -7.57 -0.68
N GLN A 244 -11.72 -6.53 -0.96
CA GLN A 244 -10.54 -6.20 -0.15
C GLN A 244 -10.89 -5.55 1.19
N THR A 245 -12.04 -4.90 1.31
CA THR A 245 -12.52 -4.34 2.57
C THR A 245 -12.76 -5.48 3.56
N VAL A 246 -13.56 -6.47 3.19
CA VAL A 246 -13.89 -7.64 4.05
C VAL A 246 -12.62 -8.37 4.50
N LEU A 247 -11.77 -8.80 3.56
CA LEU A 247 -10.50 -9.46 3.91
C LEU A 247 -9.50 -8.53 4.62
N GLY A 248 -9.71 -7.22 4.53
CA GLY A 248 -8.95 -6.24 5.30
C GLY A 248 -9.36 -6.24 6.75
N ASP A 249 -10.64 -6.16 7.02
CA ASP A 249 -11.20 -6.16 8.37
C ASP A 249 -10.83 -7.45 9.11
N HIS A 250 -10.94 -8.60 8.44
CA HIS A 250 -10.48 -9.89 8.98
C HIS A 250 -8.99 -9.87 9.34
N GLN A 251 -8.12 -9.48 8.40
CA GLN A 251 -6.67 -9.45 8.63
C GLN A 251 -6.28 -8.46 9.74
N ASP A 252 -6.90 -7.30 9.77
CA ASP A 252 -6.60 -6.26 10.74
C ASP A 252 -7.00 -6.73 12.16
N ALA A 253 -8.10 -7.48 12.29
CA ALA A 253 -8.50 -8.12 13.54
C ALA A 253 -7.49 -9.22 13.98
N VAL A 254 -7.04 -10.09 13.07
CA VAL A 254 -6.00 -11.09 13.36
C VAL A 254 -4.73 -10.42 13.90
N ILE A 255 -4.23 -9.41 13.18
CA ILE A 255 -3.00 -8.69 13.56
C ILE A 255 -3.17 -7.97 14.90
N ALA A 256 -4.32 -7.34 15.13
CA ALA A 256 -4.59 -6.66 16.39
C ALA A 256 -4.64 -7.64 17.57
N ALA A 257 -5.29 -8.80 17.42
CA ALA A 257 -5.32 -9.85 18.43
C ALA A 257 -3.92 -10.37 18.78
N GLU A 258 -3.09 -10.65 17.77
CA GLU A 258 -1.70 -11.09 17.96
C GLU A 258 -0.86 -10.05 18.70
N ARG A 259 -0.98 -8.77 18.33
CA ARG A 259 -0.29 -7.67 19.03
C ARG A 259 -0.72 -7.57 20.48
N MET A 260 -2.00 -7.73 20.77
CA MET A 260 -2.49 -7.72 22.15
C MET A 260 -1.96 -8.92 22.96
N ARG A 261 -1.90 -10.12 22.37
CA ARG A 261 -1.28 -11.29 23.02
C ARG A 261 0.19 -11.05 23.36
N ALA A 262 0.95 -10.41 22.47
CA ALA A 262 2.34 -10.05 22.74
C ALA A 262 2.47 -9.04 23.89
N VAL A 263 1.50 -8.13 24.04
CA VAL A 263 1.45 -7.23 25.21
C VAL A 263 1.18 -7.99 26.50
N VAL A 264 0.20 -8.90 26.51
CA VAL A 264 -0.14 -9.70 27.70
C VAL A 264 1.08 -10.40 28.29
N ALA A 265 1.97 -10.92 27.44
CA ALA A 265 3.20 -11.60 27.88
C ALA A 265 4.22 -10.70 28.60
N THR A 266 4.07 -9.37 28.53
CA THR A 266 5.10 -8.40 28.97
C THR A 266 4.57 -7.30 29.90
N ALA A 267 3.26 -7.17 30.05
CA ALA A 267 2.62 -6.07 30.75
C ALA A 267 2.30 -6.37 32.22
N ASP A 268 2.04 -5.31 33.00
CA ASP A 268 1.44 -5.44 34.33
C ASP A 268 0.02 -6.03 34.25
N GLY A 269 -0.52 -6.47 35.39
CA GLY A 269 -1.81 -7.17 35.45
C GLY A 269 -2.99 -6.38 34.89
N GLU A 270 -3.04 -5.06 35.08
CA GLU A 270 -4.14 -4.23 34.60
C GLU A 270 -4.08 -4.04 33.08
N VAL A 271 -2.89 -3.72 32.55
CA VAL A 271 -2.68 -3.58 31.09
C VAL A 271 -2.84 -4.93 30.41
N GLY A 272 -2.36 -6.01 31.02
CA GLY A 272 -2.55 -7.38 30.55
C GLY A 272 -4.02 -7.76 30.47
N PHE A 273 -4.81 -7.43 31.50
CA PHE A 273 -6.26 -7.65 31.49
C PHE A 273 -6.94 -6.91 30.33
N VAL A 274 -6.67 -5.60 30.17
CA VAL A 274 -7.22 -4.80 29.07
C VAL A 274 -6.81 -5.34 27.70
N ALA A 275 -5.53 -5.67 27.52
CA ALA A 275 -5.04 -6.25 26.27
C ALA A 275 -5.72 -7.60 25.96
N GLY A 276 -5.91 -8.46 26.96
CA GLY A 276 -6.64 -9.72 26.83
C GLY A 276 -8.09 -9.53 26.35
N ARG A 277 -8.82 -8.57 26.95
CA ARG A 277 -10.19 -8.22 26.53
C ARG A 277 -10.25 -7.71 25.08
N ILE A 278 -9.29 -6.88 24.69
CA ILE A 278 -9.20 -6.39 23.31
C ILE A 278 -8.92 -7.58 22.36
N ALA A 279 -7.99 -8.47 22.71
CA ALA A 279 -7.68 -9.65 21.90
C ALA A 279 -8.91 -10.53 21.67
N GLU A 280 -9.73 -10.75 22.70
CA GLU A 280 -10.99 -11.49 22.58
C GLU A 280 -11.98 -10.81 21.63
N ARG A 281 -12.17 -9.49 21.76
CA ARG A 281 -13.04 -8.70 20.86
C ARG A 281 -12.58 -8.78 19.40
N GLU A 282 -11.27 -8.74 19.15
CA GLU A 282 -10.74 -8.88 17.79
C GLU A 282 -10.95 -10.30 17.23
N LEU A 283 -10.87 -11.35 18.05
CA LEU A 283 -11.18 -12.71 17.58
C LEU A 283 -12.66 -12.89 17.22
N ALA A 284 -13.56 -12.21 17.94
CA ALA A 284 -14.98 -12.17 17.58
C ALA A 284 -15.18 -11.44 16.23
N ARG A 285 -14.60 -10.25 16.07
CA ARG A 285 -14.64 -9.48 14.81
C ARG A 285 -14.04 -10.26 13.63
N ARG A 286 -12.95 -10.99 13.85
CA ARG A 286 -12.35 -11.89 12.85
C ARG A 286 -13.35 -12.94 12.35
N THR A 287 -14.20 -13.45 13.24
CA THR A 287 -15.19 -14.49 12.94
C THR A 287 -16.41 -13.92 12.22
N GLU A 288 -16.77 -12.66 12.51
CA GLU A 288 -17.87 -11.96 11.83
C GLU A 288 -17.54 -11.49 10.40
N ALA A 289 -16.26 -11.19 10.14
CA ALA A 289 -15.76 -10.68 8.86
C ALA A 289 -15.50 -11.78 7.83
#